data_AF-A0A0J7JUF1-F1
#
_entry.id   AF-A0A0J7JUF1-F1
#
_cell.length_a   1.000
_cell.length_b   1.000
_cell.length_c   1.000
_cell.angle_alpha   90.00
_cell.angle_beta   90.00
_cell.angle_gamma   90.00
#
_symmetry.space_group_name_H-M   'P 1'
#
loop_
_entity.id
_entity.type
_entity.pdbx_description
1 polymer ?
#
loop_
_entity_poly.entity_id
_entity_poly.type
_entity_poly.pdbx_seq_one_letter_code
_entity_poly.pdbx_strand_id
1 'polypeptide(L)'
;MNTGEPHEIVQLTTLWAHRHVFEAVFRQAHELAARANEGKTIVYSARGMEWLPLGDPRKKRPLGSVILDEGVKENIVGDVKDFLSRQQWYVDRGIPYRRGYLLFGPPGSGKSSLIQALAGELDLGVAMINLSEMGMTDDKLAYLLTKLPKKSLLLLEDADAAFVNRRRRDADGYSGANVT
;
A
#
# COMPACT_ATOMS: atom_id res chain seq x y z
N MET A 1 7.60 -20.97 -4.21
CA MET A 1 7.62 -20.73 -5.68
C MET A 1 9.06 -20.75 -6.11
N ASN A 2 9.44 -21.72 -6.94
CA ASN A 2 10.80 -21.81 -7.49
C ASN A 2 10.81 -20.88 -8.72
N THR A 3 11.42 -19.70 -8.60
CA THR A 3 11.41 -18.67 -9.66
C THR A 3 12.14 -19.09 -10.93
N GLY A 4 12.80 -20.26 -10.93
CA GLY A 4 13.58 -20.76 -12.06
C GLY A 4 14.90 -20.01 -12.27
N GLU A 5 15.12 -18.95 -11.49
CA GLU A 5 16.36 -18.19 -11.46
C GLU A 5 17.40 -18.91 -10.59
N PRO A 6 18.67 -19.00 -11.04
CA PRO A 6 19.72 -19.61 -10.25
C PRO A 6 19.90 -18.84 -8.94
N HIS A 7 20.14 -19.57 -7.85
CA HIS A 7 20.39 -18.95 -6.56
C HIS A 7 21.75 -18.25 -6.56
N GLU A 8 21.74 -16.92 -6.56
CA GLU A 8 22.95 -16.10 -6.54
C GLU A 8 23.36 -15.76 -5.10
N ILE A 9 24.65 -15.92 -4.79
CA ILE A 9 25.23 -15.55 -3.49
C ILE A 9 26.36 -14.55 -3.75
N VAL A 10 26.22 -13.36 -3.19
CA VAL A 10 27.29 -12.34 -3.19
C VAL A 10 28.02 -12.41 -1.85
N GLN A 11 29.29 -12.83 -1.87
CA GLN A 11 30.15 -12.89 -0.68
C GLN A 11 31.14 -11.72 -0.68
N LEU A 12 31.12 -10.92 0.38
CA LEU A 12 32.03 -9.80 0.60
C LEU A 12 32.99 -10.15 1.75
N THR A 13 34.30 -10.04 1.51
CA THR A 13 35.34 -10.38 2.50
C THR A 13 36.27 -9.19 2.71
N THR A 14 36.57 -8.85 3.97
CA THR A 14 37.55 -7.82 4.35
C THR A 14 38.28 -8.22 5.63
N LEU A 15 39.39 -7.58 5.95
CA LEU A 15 40.07 -7.77 7.24
C LEU A 15 39.20 -7.19 8.36
N TRP A 16 39.21 -7.82 9.54
CA TRP A 16 38.38 -7.39 10.68
C TRP A 16 38.57 -5.92 11.05
N ALA A 17 39.80 -5.40 10.97
CA ALA A 17 40.13 -3.99 11.23
C ALA A 17 39.36 -3.01 10.31
N HIS A 18 38.92 -3.46 9.14
CA HIS A 18 38.21 -2.66 8.13
C HIS A 18 36.71 -2.97 8.06
N ARG A 19 36.10 -3.58 9.08
CA ARG A 19 34.66 -3.88 9.10
C ARG A 19 33.75 -2.66 8.87
N HIS A 20 34.21 -1.46 9.22
CA HIS A 20 33.51 -0.19 9.00
C HIS A 20 33.27 0.10 7.50
N VAL A 21 34.07 -0.49 6.60
CA VAL A 21 33.89 -0.36 5.15
C VAL A 21 32.54 -0.96 4.74
N PHE A 22 32.09 -2.06 5.34
CA PHE A 22 30.78 -2.62 5.04
C PHE A 22 29.65 -1.68 5.45
N GLU A 23 29.73 -1.06 6.63
CA GLU A 23 28.75 -0.06 7.05
C GLU A 23 28.67 1.11 6.06
N ALA A 24 29.82 1.59 5.57
CA ALA A 24 29.87 2.65 4.58
C ALA A 24 29.27 2.21 3.23
N VAL A 25 29.62 1.02 2.74
CA VAL A 25 29.11 0.46 1.49
C VAL A 25 27.59 0.26 1.56
N PHE A 26 27.07 -0.35 2.63
CA PHE A 26 25.64 -0.56 2.79
C PHE A 26 24.87 0.74 2.99
N ARG A 27 25.46 1.73 3.68
CA ARG A 27 24.89 3.07 3.78
C ARG A 27 24.79 3.74 2.41
N GLN A 28 25.87 3.73 1.64
CA GLN A 28 25.88 4.28 0.28
C GLN A 28 24.90 3.55 -0.64
N ALA A 29 24.83 2.22 -0.58
CA ALA A 29 23.87 1.43 -1.35
C ALA A 29 22.42 1.80 -0.97
N HIS A 30 22.14 1.98 0.32
CA HIS A 30 20.85 2.44 0.81
C HIS A 30 20.52 3.85 0.32
N GLU A 31 21.48 4.79 0.37
CA GLU A 31 21.32 6.15 -0.15
C GLU A 31 21.10 6.18 -1.67
N LEU A 32 21.84 5.36 -2.43
CA LEU A 32 21.64 5.20 -3.87
C LEU A 32 20.26 4.63 -4.20
N ALA A 33 19.83 3.60 -3.46
CA ALA A 33 18.49 3.04 -3.60
C ALA A 33 17.39 4.04 -3.23
N ALA A 34 17.61 4.85 -2.19
CA ALA A 34 16.70 5.93 -1.81
C ALA A 34 16.61 7.00 -2.91
N ARG A 35 17.75 7.44 -3.48
CA ARG A 35 17.80 8.40 -4.60
C ARG A 35 17.17 7.86 -5.88
N ALA A 36 17.34 6.57 -6.18
CA ALA A 36 16.73 5.94 -7.36
C ALA A 36 15.19 5.92 -7.30
N ASN A 37 14.64 5.92 -6.08
CA ASN A 37 13.22 6.00 -5.79
C ASN A 37 12.74 7.41 -5.42
N GLU A 38 13.66 8.38 -5.32
CA GLU A 38 13.34 9.76 -5.03
C GLU A 38 12.45 10.33 -6.14
N GLY A 39 11.33 10.93 -5.74
CA GLY A 39 10.35 11.42 -6.71
C GLY A 39 9.52 10.33 -7.40
N LYS A 40 9.58 9.07 -6.95
CA LYS A 40 8.74 7.98 -7.47
C LYS A 40 7.84 7.37 -6.41
N THR A 41 6.66 6.94 -6.83
CA THR A 41 5.69 6.20 -6.02
C THR A 41 5.65 4.76 -6.50
N ILE A 42 5.96 3.83 -5.60
CA ILE A 42 5.84 2.39 -5.86
C ILE A 42 4.38 2.00 -5.63
N VAL A 43 3.80 1.29 -6.59
CA VAL A 43 2.47 0.69 -6.46
C VAL A 43 2.68 -0.80 -6.25
N TYR A 44 2.03 -1.38 -5.24
CA TYR A 44 1.99 -2.80 -4.96
C TYR A 44 0.59 -3.35 -5.29
N SER A 45 0.55 -4.55 -5.83
CA SER A 45 -0.68 -5.31 -6.06
C SER A 45 -0.60 -6.61 -5.27
N ALA A 46 -1.72 -7.01 -4.68
CA ALA A 46 -1.85 -8.36 -4.14
C ALA A 46 -1.84 -9.39 -5.29
N ARG A 47 -0.93 -10.37 -5.25
CA ARG A 47 -0.91 -11.51 -6.18
C ARG A 47 -0.74 -12.80 -5.37
N GLY A 48 -1.74 -13.67 -5.42
CA GLY A 48 -1.81 -14.80 -4.50
C GLY A 48 -1.88 -14.32 -3.05
N MET A 49 -0.90 -14.70 -2.23
CA MET A 49 -0.81 -14.31 -0.82
C MET A 49 0.27 -13.24 -0.55
N GLU A 50 0.85 -12.65 -1.59
CA GLU A 50 1.97 -11.73 -1.45
C GLU A 50 1.71 -10.37 -2.09
N TRP A 51 2.45 -9.37 -1.61
CA TRP A 51 2.49 -8.04 -2.20
C TRP A 51 3.65 -7.95 -3.18
N LEU A 52 3.33 -7.74 -4.45
CA LEU A 52 4.34 -7.58 -5.50
C LEU A 52 4.26 -6.18 -6.09
N PRO A 53 5.40 -5.55 -6.44
CA PRO A 53 5.41 -4.30 -7.20
C PRO A 53 4.62 -4.46 -8.51
N LEU A 54 3.74 -3.50 -8.77
CA LEU A 54 2.94 -3.42 -9.98
C LEU A 54 3.65 -2.55 -11.01
N GLY A 55 4.55 -3.19 -11.78
CA GLY A 55 5.37 -2.53 -12.78
C GLY A 55 6.43 -1.61 -12.17
N ASP A 56 6.99 -0.74 -13.00
CA ASP A 56 8.03 0.19 -12.56
C ASP A 56 7.49 1.29 -11.65
N PRO A 57 8.31 1.78 -10.69
CA PRO A 57 7.95 2.93 -9.86
C PRO A 57 7.55 4.13 -10.71
N ARG A 58 6.38 4.70 -10.43
CA ARG A 58 5.80 5.78 -11.24
C ARG A 58 6.30 7.13 -10.75
N LYS A 59 6.48 8.11 -11.64
CA LYS A 59 6.75 9.49 -11.21
C LYS A 59 5.63 9.98 -10.29
N LYS A 60 6.00 10.65 -9.20
CA LYS A 60 5.03 11.27 -8.29
C LYS A 60 4.11 12.21 -9.07
N ARG A 61 2.82 12.06 -8.85
CA ARG A 61 1.83 12.99 -9.38
C ARG A 61 1.74 14.20 -8.46
N PRO A 62 1.98 15.44 -8.93
CA PRO A 62 1.84 16.61 -8.08
C PRO A 62 0.39 16.78 -7.59
N LEU A 63 0.18 17.10 -6.31
CA LEU A 63 -1.16 17.36 -5.75
C LEU A 63 -1.91 18.48 -6.49
N GLY A 64 -1.19 19.47 -7.01
CA GLY A 64 -1.77 20.54 -7.83
C GLY A 64 -2.39 20.07 -9.15
N SER A 65 -2.00 18.89 -9.67
CA SER A 65 -2.55 18.31 -10.90
C SER A 65 -3.92 17.66 -10.72
N VAL A 66 -4.40 17.55 -9.47
CA VAL A 66 -5.71 17.00 -9.13
C VAL A 66 -6.62 18.17 -8.78
N ILE A 67 -7.62 18.39 -9.64
CA ILE A 67 -8.63 19.44 -9.49
C ILE A 67 -9.87 18.80 -8.89
N LEU A 68 -10.27 19.28 -7.71
CA LEU A 68 -11.47 18.90 -6.97
C LEU A 68 -12.15 20.17 -6.49
N ASP A 69 -13.36 20.04 -5.96
CA ASP A 69 -14.08 21.15 -5.35
C ASP A 69 -13.24 21.82 -4.25
N GLU A 70 -13.45 23.12 -4.09
CA GLU A 70 -12.69 23.96 -3.17
C GLU A 70 -12.71 23.40 -1.74
N GLY A 71 -11.54 23.27 -1.13
CA GLY A 71 -11.38 22.79 0.25
C GLY A 71 -11.40 21.27 0.40
N VAL A 72 -11.92 20.50 -0.55
CA VAL A 72 -11.99 19.02 -0.43
C VAL A 72 -10.58 18.42 -0.33
N LYS A 73 -9.70 18.83 -1.23
CA LYS A 73 -8.31 18.34 -1.27
C LYS A 73 -7.55 18.78 -0.03
N GLU A 74 -7.67 20.04 0.35
CA GLU A 74 -6.94 20.66 1.45
C GLU A 74 -7.33 20.02 2.79
N ASN A 75 -8.63 19.75 3.00
CA ASN A 75 -9.13 19.08 4.20
C ASN A 75 -8.58 17.65 4.32
N ILE A 76 -8.59 16.88 3.23
CA ILE A 76 -8.07 15.50 3.25
C ILE A 76 -6.57 15.49 3.51
N VAL A 77 -5.79 16.31 2.80
CA VAL A 77 -4.34 16.37 2.98
C VAL A 77 -3.98 16.85 4.39
N GLY A 78 -4.69 17.85 4.91
CA GLY A 78 -4.53 18.35 6.27
C GLY A 78 -4.76 17.27 7.32
N ASP A 79 -5.88 16.54 7.21
CA ASP A 79 -6.22 15.44 8.14
C ASP A 79 -5.17 14.32 8.11
N VAL A 80 -4.68 13.95 6.93
CA VAL A 80 -3.65 12.92 6.80
C VAL A 80 -2.34 13.36 7.45
N LYS A 81 -1.90 14.61 7.19
CA LYS A 81 -0.68 15.16 7.81
C LYS A 81 -0.81 15.24 9.33
N ASP A 82 -1.96 15.68 9.83
CA ASP A 82 -2.25 15.73 11.26
C ASP A 82 -2.23 14.33 11.90
N PHE A 83 -2.91 13.35 11.28
CA PHE A 83 -2.88 11.95 11.72
C PHE A 83 -1.46 11.42 11.82
N LEU A 84 -0.63 11.62 10.78
CA LEU A 84 0.75 11.16 10.75
C LEU A 84 1.62 11.77 11.86
N SER A 85 1.34 13.02 12.25
CA SER A 85 2.06 13.71 13.31
C SER A 85 1.67 13.28 14.73
N ARG A 86 0.49 12.65 14.90
CA ARG A 86 -0.12 12.36 16.21
C ARG A 86 0.06 10.93 16.69
N GLN A 87 1.00 10.16 16.13
CA GLN A 87 1.19 8.76 16.51
C GLN A 87 1.29 8.53 18.03
N GLN A 88 2.07 9.36 18.74
CA GLN A 88 2.25 9.23 20.19
C GLN A 88 0.94 9.42 20.96
N TRP A 89 0.08 10.35 20.51
CA TRP A 89 -1.21 10.63 21.16
C TRP A 89 -2.14 9.40 21.14
N TYR A 90 -2.10 8.60 20.07
CA TYR A 90 -2.86 7.34 19.96
C TYR A 90 -2.29 6.27 20.90
N VAL A 91 -0.96 6.15 20.95
CA VAL A 91 -0.24 5.20 21.83
C VAL A 91 -0.56 5.49 23.29
N ASP A 92 -0.46 6.75 23.73
CA ASP A 92 -0.70 7.16 25.11
C ASP A 92 -2.13 6.85 25.60
N ARG A 93 -3.07 6.73 24.66
CA ARG A 93 -4.49 6.46 24.94
C ARG A 93 -4.89 5.01 24.68
N GLY A 94 -3.97 4.17 24.22
CA GLY A 94 -4.28 2.78 23.84
C GLY A 94 -5.23 2.65 22.64
N ILE A 95 -5.34 3.69 21.81
CA ILE A 95 -6.22 3.69 20.63
C ILE A 95 -5.43 3.11 19.45
N PRO A 96 -5.97 2.13 18.70
CA PRO A 96 -5.31 1.63 17.50
C PRO A 96 -4.98 2.77 16.53
N TYR A 97 -3.71 2.91 16.18
CA TYR A 97 -3.22 3.93 15.26
C TYR A 97 -3.60 3.60 13.81
N ARG A 98 -4.85 3.87 13.44
CA ARG A 98 -5.43 3.61 12.12
C ARG A 98 -6.35 4.75 11.71
N ARG A 99 -6.28 5.14 10.44
CA ARG A 99 -7.16 6.15 9.84
C ARG A 99 -7.72 5.61 8.52
N GLY A 100 -9.04 5.60 8.39
CA GLY A 100 -9.74 5.14 7.20
C GLY A 100 -10.43 6.31 6.51
N TYR A 101 -10.39 6.31 5.17
CA TYR A 101 -11.06 7.31 4.33
C TYR A 101 -11.96 6.59 3.34
N LEU A 102 -13.16 7.13 3.13
CA LEU A 102 -14.08 6.68 2.08
C LEU A 102 -14.23 7.80 1.06
N LEU A 103 -13.70 7.59 -0.14
CA LEU A 103 -13.91 8.50 -1.27
C LEU A 103 -15.00 7.91 -2.16
N PHE A 104 -16.10 8.63 -2.34
CA PHE A 104 -17.23 8.20 -3.15
C PHE A 104 -17.62 9.29 -4.16
N GLY A 105 -18.30 8.90 -5.23
CA GLY A 105 -18.73 9.78 -6.30
C GLY A 105 -18.66 9.09 -7.67
N PRO A 106 -19.13 9.75 -8.74
CA PRO A 106 -19.18 9.18 -10.09
C PRO A 106 -17.82 8.64 -10.57
N PRO A 107 -17.80 7.64 -11.48
CA PRO A 107 -16.57 7.21 -12.12
C PRO A 107 -15.91 8.40 -12.85
N GLY A 108 -14.57 8.46 -12.82
CA GLY A 108 -13.83 9.58 -13.42
C GLY A 108 -13.72 10.84 -12.57
N SER A 109 -14.27 10.89 -11.35
CA SER A 109 -14.20 12.07 -10.46
C SER A 109 -12.84 12.32 -9.79
N GLY A 110 -11.77 11.66 -10.24
CA GLY A 110 -10.41 11.91 -9.72
C GLY A 110 -10.06 11.24 -8.38
N LYS A 111 -10.87 10.33 -7.83
CA LYS A 111 -10.60 9.64 -6.54
C LYS A 111 -9.24 8.93 -6.51
N SER A 112 -9.02 7.95 -7.40
CA SER A 112 -7.74 7.22 -7.45
C SER A 112 -6.58 8.14 -7.84
N SER A 113 -6.85 9.21 -8.58
CA SER A 113 -5.86 10.25 -8.91
C SER A 113 -5.42 11.04 -7.67
N LEU A 114 -6.35 11.41 -6.78
CA LEU A 114 -6.06 12.06 -5.51
C LEU A 114 -5.19 11.16 -4.63
N ILE A 115 -5.53 9.87 -4.53
CA ILE A 115 -4.78 8.90 -3.71
C ILE A 115 -3.34 8.76 -4.21
N GLN A 116 -3.13 8.65 -5.52
CA GLN A 116 -1.78 8.59 -6.10
C GLN A 116 -0.97 9.88 -5.83
N ALA A 117 -1.62 11.04 -5.95
CA ALA A 117 -0.96 12.32 -5.69
C ALA A 117 -0.62 12.50 -4.20
N LEU A 118 -1.53 12.10 -3.31
CA LEU A 118 -1.34 12.11 -1.86
C LEU A 118 -0.21 11.16 -1.43
N ALA A 119 -0.16 9.95 -1.99
CA ALA A 119 0.92 9.01 -1.74
C ALA A 119 2.28 9.60 -2.17
N GLY A 120 2.32 10.26 -3.32
CA GLY A 120 3.52 10.94 -3.81
C GLY A 120 3.97 12.09 -2.90
N GLU A 121 3.04 12.95 -2.48
CA GLU A 121 3.32 14.05 -1.55
C GLU A 121 3.91 13.57 -0.22
N LEU A 122 3.43 12.43 0.29
CA LEU A 122 3.81 11.90 1.60
C LEU A 122 4.97 10.90 1.55
N ASP A 123 5.58 10.69 0.38
CA ASP A 123 6.64 9.68 0.17
C ASP A 123 6.19 8.26 0.60
N LEU A 124 4.94 7.92 0.32
CA LEU A 124 4.34 6.62 0.59
C LEU A 124 4.16 5.82 -0.69
N GLY A 125 4.33 4.50 -0.60
CA GLY A 125 3.85 3.57 -1.62
C GLY A 125 2.32 3.45 -1.61
N VAL A 126 1.75 2.83 -2.64
CA VAL A 126 0.31 2.51 -2.68
C VAL A 126 0.17 0.99 -2.73
N ALA A 127 -0.49 0.40 -1.74
CA ALA A 127 -0.81 -1.02 -1.71
C ALA A 127 -2.26 -1.21 -2.14
N MET A 128 -2.49 -1.72 -3.35
CA MET A 128 -3.82 -1.79 -3.96
C MET A 128 -4.40 -3.21 -3.89
N ILE A 129 -5.66 -3.30 -3.47
CA ILE A 129 -6.51 -4.49 -3.55
C ILE A 129 -7.80 -4.08 -4.27
N ASN A 130 -8.17 -4.83 -5.31
CA ASN A 130 -9.51 -4.74 -5.88
C ASN A 130 -10.42 -5.76 -5.18
N LEU A 131 -11.45 -5.27 -4.48
CA LEU A 131 -12.35 -6.15 -3.72
C LEU A 131 -13.32 -6.94 -4.60
N SER A 132 -13.49 -6.52 -5.86
CA SER A 132 -14.33 -7.22 -6.84
C SER A 132 -13.60 -8.36 -7.57
N GLU A 133 -12.28 -8.51 -7.39
CA GLU A 133 -11.48 -9.55 -8.04
C GLU A 133 -11.91 -10.96 -7.61
N MET A 134 -12.04 -11.88 -8.58
CA MET A 134 -12.34 -13.28 -8.28
C MET A 134 -11.24 -13.92 -7.43
N GLY A 135 -11.63 -14.68 -6.40
CA GLY A 135 -10.69 -15.28 -5.45
C GLY A 135 -10.21 -14.34 -4.35
N MET A 136 -10.80 -13.14 -4.22
CA MET A 136 -10.63 -12.29 -3.05
C MET A 136 -11.59 -12.73 -1.93
N THR A 137 -11.05 -13.41 -0.91
CA THR A 137 -11.80 -13.90 0.27
C THR A 137 -11.46 -13.08 1.53
N ASP A 138 -12.30 -13.19 2.56
CA ASP A 138 -12.10 -12.50 3.84
C ASP A 138 -10.78 -12.95 4.51
N ASP A 139 -10.46 -14.25 4.47
CA ASP A 139 -9.20 -14.79 5.02
C ASP A 139 -7.98 -14.27 4.26
N LYS A 140 -8.05 -14.23 2.92
CA LYS A 140 -6.98 -13.67 2.08
C LYS A 140 -6.79 -12.19 2.38
N LEU A 141 -7.89 -11.44 2.53
CA LEU A 141 -7.84 -10.02 2.86
C LEU A 141 -7.17 -9.82 4.23
N ALA A 142 -7.64 -10.53 5.25
CA ALA A 142 -7.08 -10.47 6.60
C ALA A 142 -5.57 -10.79 6.59
N TYR A 143 -5.17 -11.84 5.86
CA TYR A 143 -3.77 -12.20 5.72
C TYR A 143 -2.94 -11.09 5.05
N LEU A 144 -3.40 -10.53 3.93
CA LEU A 144 -2.69 -9.45 3.21
C LEU A 144 -2.55 -8.18 4.05
N LEU A 145 -3.53 -7.85 4.89
CA LEU A 145 -3.46 -6.72 5.83
C LEU A 145 -2.33 -6.90 6.86
N THR A 146 -2.02 -8.14 7.28
CA THR A 146 -0.88 -8.39 8.19
C THR A 146 0.48 -8.25 7.50
N LYS A 147 0.53 -8.33 6.17
CA LYS A 147 1.75 -8.32 5.35
C LYS A 147 1.93 -7.02 4.57
N LEU A 148 1.25 -5.95 4.95
CA LEU A 148 1.31 -4.66 4.25
C LEU A 148 2.75 -4.16 4.08
N PRO A 149 3.13 -3.70 2.86
CA PRO A 149 4.42 -3.05 2.65
C PRO A 149 4.60 -1.86 3.60
N LYS A 150 5.79 -1.71 4.17
CA LYS A 150 6.10 -0.56 5.05
C LYS A 150 5.95 0.75 4.28
N LYS A 151 5.56 1.82 4.99
CA LYS A 151 5.36 3.16 4.42
C LYS A 151 4.47 3.14 3.17
N SER A 152 3.30 2.51 3.27
CA SER A 152 2.33 2.48 2.17
C SER A 152 0.93 2.90 2.62
N LEU A 153 0.16 3.45 1.69
CA LEU A 153 -1.29 3.66 1.81
C LEU A 153 -2.00 2.43 1.25
N LEU A 154 -2.87 1.81 2.05
CA LEU A 154 -3.77 0.77 1.56
C LEU A 154 -4.91 1.40 0.77
N LEU A 155 -5.10 0.93 -0.46
CA LEU A 155 -6.18 1.30 -1.36
C LEU A 155 -7.06 0.09 -1.63
N LEU A 156 -8.31 0.16 -1.19
CA LEU A 156 -9.35 -0.80 -1.50
C LEU A 156 -10.25 -0.23 -2.61
N GLU A 157 -10.12 -0.74 -3.82
CA GLU A 157 -10.93 -0.35 -4.98
C GLU A 157 -12.18 -1.24 -5.12
N ASP A 158 -13.22 -0.69 -5.76
CA ASP A 158 -14.48 -1.38 -6.12
C ASP A 158 -15.17 -2.14 -4.96
N ALA A 159 -15.22 -1.50 -3.78
CA ALA A 159 -15.86 -2.06 -2.61
C ALA A 159 -17.36 -2.33 -2.81
N ASP A 160 -18.05 -1.45 -3.53
CA ASP A 160 -19.48 -1.55 -3.85
C ASP A 160 -19.82 -2.83 -4.63
N ALA A 161 -19.03 -3.19 -5.64
CA ALA A 161 -19.23 -4.40 -6.42
C ALA A 161 -19.06 -5.68 -5.57
N ALA A 162 -18.13 -5.67 -4.61
CA ALA A 162 -17.92 -6.79 -3.69
C ALA A 162 -19.15 -7.08 -2.81
N PHE A 163 -19.84 -6.03 -2.35
CA PHE A 163 -21.06 -6.17 -1.54
C PHE A 163 -22.25 -6.72 -2.35
N VAL A 164 -22.40 -6.31 -3.61
CA VAL A 164 -23.47 -6.82 -4.50
C VAL A 164 -23.30 -8.33 -4.77
N ASN A 165 -22.07 -8.78 -5.00
CA ASN A 165 -21.76 -10.20 -5.20
C ASN A 165 -21.98 -11.04 -3.93
N ARG A 166 -21.82 -10.46 -2.73
CA ARG A 166 -22.16 -11.15 -1.47
C ARG A 166 -23.68 -11.31 -1.31
N ARG A 167 -24.46 -10.26 -1.58
CA ARG A 167 -25.94 -10.33 -1.52
C ARG A 167 -26.54 -11.36 -2.50
N ARG A 168 -25.97 -11.54 -3.69
CA ARG A 168 -26.41 -12.58 -4.63
C ARG A 168 -26.13 -13.99 -4.11
N ARG A 169 -24.95 -14.23 -3.52
CA ARG A 169 -24.61 -15.54 -2.91
C ARG A 169 -25.55 -15.92 -1.76
N ASP A 170 -25.95 -14.94 -0.94
CA ASP A 170 -26.90 -15.18 0.15
C ASP A 170 -28.33 -15.44 -0.38
N ALA A 171 -28.69 -14.88 -1.55
CA ALA A 171 -29.99 -15.10 -2.19
C ALA A 171 -30.09 -16.44 -2.94
N ASP A 172 -28.96 -16.96 -3.46
CA ASP A 172 -28.91 -18.20 -4.25
C ASP A 172 -28.72 -19.48 -3.40
N GLY A 173 -28.83 -19.39 -2.07
CA GLY A 173 -29.25 -20.53 -1.22
C GLY A 173 -28.38 -21.79 -1.23
N TYR A 174 -27.05 -21.70 -1.36
CA TYR A 174 -26.18 -22.87 -1.16
C TYR A 174 -25.50 -22.82 0.22
N SER A 175 -26.15 -23.45 1.22
CA SER A 175 -25.51 -23.81 2.48
C SER A 175 -24.59 -25.01 2.26
N GLY A 176 -23.30 -24.76 2.08
CA GLY A 176 -22.28 -25.81 2.20
C GLY A 176 -22.33 -26.39 3.62
N ALA A 177 -22.23 -27.71 3.72
CA ALA A 177 -22.43 -28.47 4.94
C ALA A 177 -21.60 -27.94 6.12
N ASN A 178 -22.28 -27.64 7.24
CA ASN A 178 -21.63 -27.57 8.53
C ASN A 178 -20.99 -28.93 8.81
N VAL A 179 -19.67 -28.96 8.95
CA VAL A 179 -18.97 -30.09 9.56
C VAL A 179 -18.77 -29.74 11.03
N THR A 180 -19.29 -30.63 11.88
CA THR A 180 -19.17 -30.70 13.34
C THR A 180 -17.74 -30.58 13.85
#